data_AF-A0A1V5I7H5-F1
#
_entry.id   AF-A0A1V5I7H5-F1
#
_cell.length_a   1.000
_cell.length_b   1.000
_cell.length_c   1.000
_cell.angle_alpha   90.00
_cell.angle_beta   90.00
_cell.angle_gamma   90.00
#
_symmetry.space_group_name_H-M   'P 1'
#
loop_
_entity.id
_entity.type
_entity.pdbx_description
1 polymer ?
#
loop_
_entity_poly.entity_id
_entity_poly.type
_entity_poly.pdbx_seq_one_letter_code
_entity_poly.pdbx_strand_id
1 'polypeptide(L)' 'MSGAWRTMILLGAILIVLGIVFFLFERAGISPGRLPGDLFFTRKNLTIFLPVTSMIVFSIVLTVVLNILFRWMK' A
#
# COMPACT_ATOMS: atom_id res chain seq x y z
N MET A 1 6.31 -15.36 -29.64
CA MET A 1 7.15 -14.45 -28.85
C MET A 1 6.34 -14.02 -27.65
N SER A 2 6.62 -14.58 -26.48
CA SER A 2 5.88 -14.33 -25.23
C SER A 2 5.85 -12.84 -24.92
N GLY A 3 4.74 -12.34 -24.40
CA GLY A 3 4.50 -10.91 -24.12
C GLY A 3 5.36 -10.33 -23.00
N ALA A 4 6.69 -10.40 -23.14
CA ALA A 4 7.68 -9.94 -22.17
C ALA A 4 7.55 -8.44 -21.86
N TRP A 5 7.11 -7.64 -22.83
CA TRP A 5 6.81 -6.23 -22.61
C TRP A 5 5.67 -6.01 -21.61
N ARG A 6 4.67 -6.92 -21.58
CA ARG A 6 3.54 -6.86 -20.66
C ARG A 6 3.98 -7.12 -19.22
N THR A 7 4.82 -8.12 -19.02
CA THR A 7 5.37 -8.48 -17.70
C THR A 7 6.34 -7.42 -17.19
N MET A 8 7.14 -6.80 -18.06
CA MET A 8 8.02 -5.68 -17.70
C MET A 8 7.23 -4.45 -17.24
N ILE A 9 6.15 -4.08 -17.94
CA ILE A 9 5.26 -2.99 -17.50
C ILE A 9 4.61 -3.30 -16.16
N LEU A 10 4.15 -4.54 -15.96
CA LEU A 10 3.53 -4.97 -14.71
C LEU A 10 4.51 -4.91 -13.53
N LEU A 11 5.74 -5.40 -13.71
CA LEU A 11 6.81 -5.32 -12.71
C LEU A 11 7.15 -3.87 -12.35
N GLY A 12 7.24 -3.00 -13.35
CA GLY A 12 7.46 -1.57 -13.13
C GLY A 12 6.33 -0.92 -12.31
N ALA A 13 5.07 -1.26 -12.61
CA ALA A 13 3.92 -0.77 -11.86
C ALA A 13 3.95 -1.24 -10.40
N ILE A 14 4.31 -2.51 -10.14
CA ILE A 14 4.45 -3.06 -8.79
C ILE A 14 5.56 -2.34 -8.02
N LEU A 15 6.70 -2.07 -8.65
CA LEU A 15 7.81 -1.34 -8.02
C LEU A 15 7.43 0.10 -7.67
N ILE A 16 6.72 0.80 -8.55
CA ILE A 16 6.21 2.16 -8.28
C ILE A 16 5.25 2.14 -7.10
N VAL A 17 4.32 1.19 -7.07
CA VAL A 17 3.39 0.99 -5.95
C VAL A 17 4.14 0.76 -4.65
N LEU A 18 5.12 -0.14 -4.64
CA LEU A 18 5.94 -0.41 -3.45
C LEU A 18 6.71 0.84 -3.01
N GLY A 19 7.30 1.58 -3.94
CA GLY A 19 8.00 2.83 -3.66
C GLY A 19 7.08 3.90 -3.06
N ILE A 20 5.84 4.02 -3.56
CA ILE A 20 4.84 4.94 -3.01
C ILE A 20 4.42 4.52 -1.60
N VAL A 21 4.25 3.22 -1.36
CA VAL A 21 3.96 2.69 -0.02
C VAL A 21 5.10 3.05 0.94
N PHE A 22 6.35 2.71 0.61
CA PHE A 22 7.51 3.05 1.44
C PHE A 22 7.65 4.57 1.67
N PHE A 23 7.45 5.38 0.63
CA PHE A 23 7.48 6.84 0.73
C PHE A 23 6.37 7.39 1.62
N LEU A 24 5.16 6.84 1.56
CA LEU A 24 4.07 7.20 2.47
C LEU A 24 4.37 6.76 3.90
N PHE A 25 5.00 5.59 4.09
CA PHE A 25 5.48 5.14 5.39
C PHE A 25 6.56 6.07 5.97
N GLU A 26 7.47 6.62 5.15
CA GLU A 26 8.45 7.61 5.62
C GLU A 26 7.81 8.98 5.88
N ARG A 27 6.97 9.45 4.94
CA ARG A 27 6.39 10.80 4.96
C ARG A 27 5.27 10.98 5.98
N ALA A 28 4.60 9.90 6.38
CA ALA A 28 3.66 9.92 7.50
C ALA A 28 4.35 10.14 8.86
N GLY A 29 5.67 10.39 8.90
CA GLY A 29 6.38 10.77 10.11
C GLY A 29 6.42 9.64 11.13
N ILE A 30 6.34 8.40 10.64
CA ILE A 30 6.23 7.19 11.42
C ILE A 30 7.61 6.88 12.00
N SER A 31 7.96 7.60 13.06
CA SER A 31 8.69 6.90 14.11
C SER A 31 7.89 5.64 14.42
N PRO A 32 8.52 4.45 14.53
CA PRO A 32 7.80 3.19 14.75
C PRO A 32 6.83 3.36 15.95
N GLY A 33 5.55 3.61 15.67
CA GLY A 33 4.53 3.83 16.69
C GLY A 33 3.61 5.06 16.64
N ARG A 34 3.69 6.04 15.70
CA ARG A 34 2.70 7.16 15.63
C ARG A 34 2.45 7.76 14.23
N LEU A 35 1.54 7.19 13.45
CA LEU A 35 0.95 7.85 12.27
C LEU A 35 -0.16 8.83 12.67
N PRO A 36 -0.17 10.08 12.16
CA PRO A 36 -1.35 10.94 12.22
C PRO A 36 -2.36 10.46 11.16
N GLY A 37 -3.43 9.81 11.62
CA GLY A 37 -4.45 9.16 10.76
C GLY A 37 -4.68 7.69 11.09
N ASP A 38 -3.75 7.07 11.82
CA ASP A 38 -4.03 5.82 12.51
C ASP A 38 -4.52 6.16 13.92
N LEU A 39 -5.65 5.58 14.31
CA LEU A 39 -6.24 5.85 15.62
C LEU A 39 -5.40 5.14 16.68
N PHE A 40 -4.52 5.89 17.32
CA PHE A 40 -3.80 5.46 18.51
C PHE A 40 -4.63 5.78 19.74
N PHE A 41 -5.36 4.78 20.22
CA PHE A 41 -6.05 4.85 21.50
C PHE A 41 -5.11 4.35 22.59
N THR A 42 -4.38 5.25 23.23
CA THR A 42 -3.57 4.93 24.42
C THR A 42 -4.34 5.28 25.69
N ARG A 43 -4.82 4.27 26.41
CA ARG A 43 -5.30 4.33 27.80
C ARG A 43 -4.22 3.74 28.72
N LYS A 44 -4.26 4.07 30.02
CA LYS A 44 -3.31 3.71 31.09
C LYS A 44 -2.63 2.32 31.03
N ASN A 45 -3.24 1.30 30.42
CA ASN A 45 -2.67 -0.04 30.24
C ASN A 45 -2.98 -0.69 28.87
N LEU A 46 -3.54 0.06 27.91
CA LEU A 46 -4.03 -0.45 26.63
C LEU A 46 -3.70 0.54 25.51
N THR A 47 -2.91 0.09 24.54
CA THR A 47 -2.61 0.83 23.31
C THR A 47 -3.26 0.07 22.15
N ILE A 48 -4.33 0.64 21.59
CA ILE A 48 -4.99 0.12 20.40
C ILE A 48 -4.50 0.94 19.21
N PHE A 49 -3.89 0.27 18.23
CA PHE A 49 -3.45 0.85 16.97
C PHE A 49 -4.39 0.41 15.86
N LEU A 50 -5.07 1.37 15.23
CA LEU A 50 -5.98 1.11 14.12
C LEU A 50 -5.42 1.76 12.84
N PRO A 51 -4.75 0.98 11.98
CA PRO A 51 -4.12 1.48 10.77
C PRO A 51 -5.10 1.69 9.61
N VAL A 52 -6.16 2.48 9.84
CA VAL A 52 -7.26 2.67 8.89
C VAL A 52 -6.76 3.26 7.58
N THR A 53 -5.87 4.24 7.65
CA THR A 53 -5.33 4.90 6.47
C THR A 53 -4.48 3.93 5.65
N SER A 54 -3.64 3.14 6.31
CA SER A 54 -2.82 2.11 5.66
C SER A 54 -3.66 1.03 4.99
N MET A 55 -4.74 0.58 5.64
CA MET A 55 -5.65 -0.42 5.08
C MET A 55 -6.39 0.08 3.84
N ILE A 56 -6.82 1.34 3.83
CA ILE A 56 -7.50 1.95 2.66
C ILE A 56 -6.51 2.06 1.49
N VAL A 57 -5.30 2.56 1.73
CA VAL A 57 -4.28 2.69 0.68
C VAL A 57 -3.93 1.31 0.10
N PHE A 58 -3.68 0.34 0.95
CA PHE A 58 -3.38 -1.04 0.53
C PHE A 58 -4.54 -1.63 -0.29
N SER A 59 -5.79 -1.40 0.13
CA SER A 59 -6.97 -1.87 -0.61
C SER A 59 -7.06 -1.26 -2.00
N ILE A 60 -6.94 0.07 -2.14
CA ILE A 60 -7.01 0.76 -3.43
C ILE A 60 -5.90 0.26 -4.37
N VAL A 61 -4.67 0.16 -3.86
CA VAL A 61 -3.53 -0.38 -4.60
C VAL A 61 -3.83 -1.79 -5.11
N LEU A 62 -4.26 -2.68 -4.22
CA LEU A 62 -4.55 -4.07 -4.56
C LEU A 62 -5.68 -4.15 -5.60
N THR A 63 -6.73 -3.34 -5.45
CA THR A 63 -7.83 -3.26 -6.41
C THR A 63 -7.35 -2.81 -7.78
N VAL A 64 -6.50 -1.78 -7.87
CA VAL A 64 -5.95 -1.30 -9.14
C VAL A 64 -5.07 -2.37 -9.80
N VAL A 65 -4.18 -3.00 -9.04
CA VAL A 65 -3.29 -4.05 -9.54
C VAL A 65 -4.08 -5.26 -10.04
N LEU A 66 -5.03 -5.76 -9.25
CA LEU A 66 -5.87 -6.89 -9.63
C LEU A 66 -6.75 -6.55 -10.84
N ASN A 67 -7.33 -5.36 -10.89
CA ASN A 67 -8.16 -4.93 -12.02
C ASN A 67 -7.34 -4.88 -13.31
N ILE A 68 -6.11 -4.34 -13.27
CA ILE A 68 -5.22 -4.34 -14.42
C ILE A 68 -4.84 -5.78 -14.81
N LEU A 69 -4.48 -6.64 -13.86
CA LEU A 69 -4.18 -8.05 -14.14
C LEU A 69 -5.35 -8.78 -14.81
N PHE A 70 -6.55 -8.69 -14.25
CA PHE A 70 -7.75 -9.33 -14.80
C PHE A 70 -8.16 -8.72 -16.15
N ARG A 71 -7.97 -7.41 -16.35
CA ARG A 71 -8.22 -6.76 -17.64
C ARG A 71 -7.29 -7.27 -18.74
N TRP A 72 -6.04 -7.61 -18.39
CA TRP A 72 -5.04 -8.09 -19.35
C TRP A 72 -5.08 -9.61 -19.58
N MET A 73 -5.65 -10.37 -18.64
CA MET A 73 -5.91 -11.81 -18.78
C MET A 73 -7.17 -12.12 -19.59
N LYS A 74 -8.05 -11.14 -19.81
CA LYS A 74 -9.19 -11.23 -20.72
C LYS A 74 -8.80 -10.77 -22.12
#